data_AF-A0A2G5TWT0-F1
#
_entry.id   AF-A0A2G5TWT0-F1
#
_cell.length_a   1.000
_cell.length_b   1.000
_cell.length_c   1.000
_cell.angle_alpha   90.00
_cell.angle_beta   90.00
_cell.angle_gamma   90.00
#
_symmetry.space_group_name_H-M   'P 1'
#
loop_
_entity.id
_entity.type
_entity.pdbx_description
1 polymer ?
#
loop_
_entity_poly.entity_id
_entity_poly.type
_entity_poly.pdbx_seq_one_letter_code
_entity_poly.pdbx_strand_id
1 'polypeptide(L)'
;MSVNGTEMALLQRFGQLNIRKKSPKSRIPLFKLPQLVLLECIENLDVLEILIFSLLSKRAKSTVKLIRWNPLDLRLKFEDDTHICLKFPSDPSREWVVDYDKESSYPYFQSTLKGPNVSRHLVLKDNGNAMGEIKQMIEHICEVFRSSICGIDIFEESLIEWVINLQSTIQYVSINDDIIISVQTLNRIFKNLKVTEFFRLGSIKTDQKFEITEPIPSRLVTIYKSYWFTLPAILNGN
;
A
#
# COMPACT_ATOMS: atom_id res chain seq x y z
N MET A 1 9.05 2.64 17.90
CA MET A 1 9.60 3.85 17.26
C MET A 1 8.52 4.91 17.21
N SER A 2 8.79 6.16 17.59
CA SER A 2 7.74 7.18 17.72
C SER A 2 7.25 7.64 16.33
N VAL A 3 5.93 7.59 16.12
CA VAL A 3 5.23 7.99 14.88
C VAL A 3 5.65 9.39 14.39
N ASN A 4 6.02 10.27 15.33
CA ASN A 4 6.47 11.64 15.05
C ASN A 4 7.84 11.73 14.37
N GLY A 5 8.78 10.82 14.63
CA GLY A 5 10.10 10.83 13.99
C GLY A 5 10.00 10.41 12.52
N THR A 6 9.12 9.47 12.24
CA THR A 6 8.88 8.89 10.92
C THR A 6 8.15 9.87 9.98
N GLU A 7 7.13 10.57 10.48
CA GLU A 7 6.37 11.57 9.71
C GLU A 7 7.27 12.74 9.24
N MET A 8 8.25 13.14 10.06
CA MET A 8 9.18 14.21 9.70
C MET A 8 10.14 13.81 8.57
N ALA A 9 10.50 12.53 8.44
CA ALA A 9 11.38 12.04 7.39
C ALA A 9 10.71 12.08 5.99
N LEU A 10 9.42 11.69 5.90
CA LEU A 10 8.63 11.86 4.68
C LEU A 10 8.48 13.34 4.31
N LEU A 11 8.06 14.18 5.26
CA LEU A 11 7.86 15.61 5.01
C LEU A 11 9.15 16.32 4.56
N GLN A 12 10.31 15.98 5.16
CA GLN A 12 11.60 16.54 4.75
C GLN A 12 11.98 16.15 3.31
N ARG A 13 11.69 14.92 2.88
CA ARG A 13 11.99 14.43 1.53
C ARG A 13 11.08 15.06 0.47
N PHE A 14 9.79 15.18 0.71
CA PHE A 14 8.89 15.87 -0.21
C PHE A 14 9.14 17.39 -0.24
N GLY A 15 9.64 17.97 0.86
CA GLY A 15 10.19 19.33 0.87
C GLY A 15 11.43 19.53 -0.01
N GLN A 16 12.14 18.43 -0.36
CA GLN A 16 13.30 18.40 -1.26
C GLN A 16 12.96 18.03 -2.70
N LEU A 17 11.68 17.82 -3.06
CA LEU A 17 11.27 17.81 -4.46
C LEU A 17 11.74 19.13 -5.07
N ASN A 18 12.79 19.07 -5.90
CA ASN A 18 13.45 20.24 -6.46
C ASN A 18 12.52 20.92 -7.48
N ILE A 19 11.51 21.64 -6.98
CA ILE A 19 10.77 22.62 -7.74
C ILE A 19 11.79 23.70 -8.08
N ARG A 20 12.35 23.61 -9.30
CA ARG A 20 13.29 24.58 -9.88
C ARG A 20 12.85 25.98 -9.43
N LYS A 21 13.71 26.69 -8.69
CA LYS A 21 13.55 28.11 -8.35
C LYS A 21 13.68 28.95 -9.62
N LYS A 22 12.73 28.82 -10.56
CA LYS A 22 12.46 29.83 -11.58
C LYS A 22 11.78 31.00 -10.86
N SER A 23 12.19 32.23 -11.21
CA SER A 23 11.59 33.46 -10.69
C SER A 23 10.06 33.40 -10.80
N PRO A 24 9.31 33.83 -9.77
CA PRO A 24 7.90 33.51 -9.68
C PRO A 24 7.09 34.37 -10.66
N LYS A 25 6.53 33.74 -11.70
CA LYS A 25 5.24 34.17 -12.25
C LYS A 25 4.21 33.92 -11.13
N SER A 26 3.37 34.93 -10.86
CA SER A 26 2.31 34.98 -9.84
C SER A 26 1.90 33.62 -9.24
N ARG A 27 2.49 33.24 -8.11
CA ARG A 27 2.06 32.04 -7.37
C ARG A 27 0.78 32.36 -6.62
N ILE A 28 -0.30 31.64 -6.89
CA ILE A 28 -1.50 31.71 -6.06
C ILE A 28 -1.15 31.11 -4.70
N PRO A 29 -1.30 31.86 -3.60
CA PRO A 29 -1.05 31.33 -2.28
C PRO A 29 -2.21 30.42 -1.89
N LEU A 30 -2.15 29.14 -2.25
CA LEU A 30 -3.24 28.17 -2.11
C LEU A 30 -3.82 28.15 -0.66
N PHE A 31 -2.96 28.19 0.35
CA PHE A 31 -3.38 28.22 1.76
C PHE A 31 -3.88 29.58 2.27
N LYS A 32 -3.86 30.63 1.44
CA LYS A 32 -4.52 31.92 1.73
C LYS A 32 -5.90 32.03 1.07
N LEU A 33 -6.31 31.03 0.29
CA LEU A 33 -7.66 30.98 -0.23
C LEU A 33 -8.66 30.78 0.91
N PRO A 34 -9.90 31.30 0.76
CA PRO A 34 -11.00 30.92 1.64
C PRO A 34 -11.15 29.40 1.72
N GLN A 35 -11.48 28.88 2.90
CA GLN A 35 -11.50 27.44 3.16
C GLN A 35 -12.39 26.67 2.18
N LEU A 36 -13.57 27.22 1.84
CA LEU A 36 -14.48 26.60 0.87
C LEU A 36 -13.83 26.43 -0.51
N VAL A 37 -13.16 27.49 -1.00
CA VAL A 37 -12.48 27.47 -2.30
C VAL A 37 -11.30 26.49 -2.28
N LEU A 38 -10.56 26.45 -1.17
CA LEU A 38 -9.44 25.54 -1.00
C LEU A 38 -9.88 24.07 -1.08
N LEU A 39 -10.97 23.71 -0.40
CA LEU A 39 -11.49 22.34 -0.42
C LEU A 39 -11.96 21.96 -1.83
N GLU A 40 -12.71 22.83 -2.49
CA GLU A 40 -13.16 22.63 -3.88
C GLU A 40 -11.97 22.40 -4.83
N CYS A 41 -10.90 23.21 -4.70
CA CYS A 41 -9.70 23.02 -5.51
C CYS A 41 -9.04 21.65 -5.28
N ILE A 42 -9.00 21.18 -4.03
CA ILE A 42 -8.38 19.90 -3.67
C ILE A 42 -9.25 18.72 -4.12
N GLU A 43 -10.58 18.82 -4.02
CA GLU A 43 -11.52 17.78 -4.47
C GLU A 43 -11.43 17.49 -5.97
N ASN A 44 -11.01 18.49 -6.76
CA ASN A 44 -10.82 18.37 -8.21
C ASN A 44 -9.42 17.88 -8.63
N LEU A 45 -8.53 17.60 -7.67
CA LEU A 45 -7.20 17.04 -7.95
C LEU A 45 -7.28 15.53 -8.19
N ASP A 46 -6.31 14.99 -8.93
CA ASP A 46 -6.10 13.56 -9.08
C ASP A 46 -5.65 12.90 -7.75
N VAL A 47 -5.89 11.59 -7.58
CA VAL A 47 -5.48 10.84 -6.38
C VAL A 47 -4.00 11.01 -6.07
N LEU A 48 -3.12 10.95 -7.08
CA LEU A 48 -1.68 11.12 -6.84
C LEU A 48 -1.30 12.58 -6.55
N GLU A 49 -2.02 13.54 -7.11
CA GLU A 49 -1.82 14.96 -6.81
C GLU A 49 -2.24 15.27 -5.36
N ILE A 50 -3.36 14.72 -4.91
CA ILE A 50 -3.82 14.77 -3.51
C ILE A 50 -2.78 14.14 -2.60
N LEU A 51 -2.25 12.98 -2.98
CA LEU A 51 -1.21 12.28 -2.23
C LEU A 51 0.03 13.15 -2.05
N ILE A 52 0.60 13.69 -3.13
CA ILE A 52 1.76 14.59 -3.04
C ILE A 52 1.41 15.84 -2.24
N PHE A 53 0.25 16.46 -2.48
CA PHE A 53 -0.18 17.66 -1.78
C PHE A 53 -0.24 17.42 -0.26
N SER A 54 -0.81 16.31 0.17
CA SER A 54 -0.90 15.94 1.59
C SER A 54 0.47 15.71 2.24
N LEU A 55 1.50 15.39 1.46
CA LEU A 55 2.89 15.23 1.93
C LEU A 55 3.68 16.55 2.01
N LEU A 56 3.12 17.68 1.57
CA LEU A 56 3.83 18.97 1.60
C LEU A 56 3.92 19.57 3.01
N SER A 57 2.93 19.34 3.86
CA SER A 57 2.93 19.83 5.25
C SER A 57 1.81 19.20 6.09
N LYS A 58 1.93 19.31 7.43
CA LYS A 58 0.86 18.93 8.37
C LYS A 58 -0.46 19.65 8.09
N ARG A 59 -0.40 20.92 7.66
CA ARG A 59 -1.59 21.70 7.28
C ARG A 59 -2.22 21.14 6.01
N ALA A 60 -1.41 20.78 5.01
CA ALA A 60 -1.90 20.18 3.77
C ALA A 60 -2.62 18.85 4.06
N LYS A 61 -1.94 17.94 4.78
CA LYS A 61 -2.52 16.68 5.26
C LYS A 61 -3.84 16.88 5.99
N SER A 62 -3.86 17.79 6.96
CA SER A 62 -5.07 18.10 7.74
C SER A 62 -6.21 18.63 6.86
N THR A 63 -5.90 19.43 5.85
CA THR A 63 -6.90 19.98 4.91
C THR A 63 -7.49 18.88 4.04
N VAL A 64 -6.66 18.00 3.47
CA VAL A 64 -7.12 16.86 2.67
C VAL A 64 -8.02 15.92 3.50
N LYS A 65 -7.69 15.70 4.77
CA LYS A 65 -8.49 14.86 5.68
C LYS A 65 -9.88 15.41 6.00
N LEU A 66 -10.16 16.69 5.72
CA LEU A 66 -11.50 17.28 5.89
C LEU A 66 -12.47 16.83 4.79
N ILE A 67 -11.94 16.47 3.61
CA ILE A 67 -12.73 16.01 2.48
C ILE A 67 -13.20 14.57 2.74
N ARG A 68 -14.43 14.28 2.34
CA ARG A 68 -15.00 12.93 2.42
C ARG A 68 -14.66 12.15 1.16
N TRP A 69 -13.49 11.52 1.18
CA TRP A 69 -13.06 10.63 0.10
C TRP A 69 -13.88 9.34 0.07
N ASN A 70 -14.14 8.83 -1.14
CA ASN A 70 -14.57 7.45 -1.31
C ASN A 70 -13.38 6.53 -1.00
N PRO A 71 -13.58 5.43 -0.24
CA PRO A 71 -12.51 4.47 0.03
C PRO A 71 -11.91 3.92 -1.27
N LEU A 72 -10.58 3.84 -1.28
CA LEU A 72 -9.80 3.25 -2.37
C LEU A 72 -9.49 1.80 -2.06
N ASP A 73 -9.51 0.97 -3.09
CA ASP A 73 -8.88 -0.35 -3.06
C ASP A 73 -7.37 -0.15 -3.09
N LEU A 74 -6.76 -0.28 -1.92
CA LEU A 74 -5.32 -0.18 -1.72
C LEU A 74 -4.68 -1.57 -1.73
N ARG A 75 -3.71 -1.78 -2.62
CA ARG A 75 -2.95 -3.03 -2.72
C ARG A 75 -1.45 -2.79 -2.73
N LEU A 76 -0.71 -3.62 -1.99
CA LEU A 76 0.74 -3.75 -2.12
C LEU A 76 1.02 -4.97 -2.99
N LYS A 77 1.68 -4.76 -4.13
CA LYS A 77 1.98 -5.82 -5.10
C LYS A 77 3.46 -6.07 -5.26
N PHE A 78 3.81 -7.31 -5.56
CA PHE A 78 5.15 -7.75 -5.90
C PHE A 78 5.11 -8.72 -7.08
N GLU A 79 5.37 -8.19 -8.29
CA GLU A 79 5.50 -8.98 -9.52
C GLU A 79 6.97 -8.97 -9.96
N ASP A 80 7.42 -7.88 -10.60
CA ASP A 80 8.84 -7.65 -10.94
C ASP A 80 9.49 -6.66 -9.96
N ASP A 81 8.73 -5.62 -9.57
CA ASP A 81 9.11 -4.62 -8.58
C ASP A 81 7.99 -4.39 -7.56
N THR A 82 8.36 -3.89 -6.38
CA THR A 82 7.38 -3.56 -5.33
C THR A 82 6.70 -2.25 -5.64
N HIS A 83 5.36 -2.27 -5.71
CA HIS A 83 4.58 -1.08 -6.01
C HIS A 83 3.25 -1.04 -5.26
N ILE A 84 2.74 0.17 -5.05
CA ILE A 84 1.46 0.41 -4.39
C ILE A 84 0.42 0.72 -5.47
N CYS A 85 -0.66 -0.05 -5.50
CA CYS A 85 -1.79 0.21 -6.39
C CYS A 85 -2.99 0.78 -5.61
N LEU A 86 -3.64 1.77 -6.21
CA LEU A 86 -4.90 2.36 -5.76
C LEU A 86 -5.91 2.27 -6.89
N LYS A 87 -7.15 1.86 -6.57
CA LYS A 87 -8.27 1.86 -7.51
C LYS A 87 -9.56 2.32 -6.82
N PHE A 88 -10.49 2.88 -7.57
CA PHE A 88 -11.86 3.00 -7.09
C PHE A 88 -12.62 1.72 -7.40
N PRO A 89 -13.36 1.13 -6.44
CA PRO A 89 -14.20 -0.03 -6.71
C PRO A 89 -15.23 0.22 -7.83
N SER A 90 -15.68 1.47 -7.98
CA SER A 90 -16.65 1.90 -8.99
C SER A 90 -16.05 2.14 -10.38
N ASP A 91 -14.73 2.33 -10.49
CA ASP A 91 -14.03 2.56 -11.76
C ASP A 91 -12.73 1.75 -11.79
N PRO A 92 -12.82 0.43 -12.05
CA PRO A 92 -11.65 -0.44 -12.09
C PRO A 92 -10.75 -0.20 -13.31
N SER A 93 -11.22 0.57 -14.31
CA SER A 93 -10.45 0.90 -15.52
C SER A 93 -9.35 1.92 -15.25
N ARG A 94 -9.46 2.67 -14.15
CA ARG A 94 -8.46 3.63 -13.71
C ARG A 94 -7.70 3.11 -12.50
N GLU A 95 -6.38 3.15 -12.60
CA GLU A 95 -5.51 2.82 -11.49
C GLU A 95 -4.44 3.89 -11.29
N TRP A 96 -4.05 4.06 -10.04
CA TRP A 96 -2.91 4.87 -9.65
C TRP A 96 -1.87 3.97 -9.01
N VAL A 97 -0.63 4.16 -9.42
CA VAL A 97 0.50 3.34 -9.02
C VAL A 97 1.57 4.24 -8.43
N VAL A 98 2.12 3.84 -7.29
CA VAL A 98 3.32 4.47 -6.71
C VAL A 98 4.47 3.47 -6.80
N ASP A 99 5.48 3.84 -7.56
CA ASP A 99 6.66 3.01 -7.86
C ASP A 99 7.91 3.63 -7.24
N TYR A 100 8.91 2.79 -6.98
CA TYR A 100 10.22 3.21 -6.46
C TYR A 100 11.32 2.73 -7.41
N ASP A 101 12.01 3.68 -8.03
CA ASP A 101 13.03 3.41 -9.05
C ASP A 101 14.40 3.92 -8.58
N LYS A 102 15.40 3.05 -8.61
CA LYS A 102 16.80 3.34 -8.26
C LYS A 102 17.50 4.19 -9.31
N GLU A 103 17.12 4.05 -10.58
CA GLU A 103 17.76 4.73 -11.71
C GLU A 103 17.22 6.16 -11.89
N SER A 104 16.02 6.43 -11.37
CA SER A 104 15.40 7.75 -11.43
C SER A 104 16.23 8.82 -10.69
N SER A 105 16.51 9.92 -11.37
CA SER A 105 17.24 11.06 -10.79
C SER A 105 16.32 12.01 -10.01
N TYR A 106 15.03 12.04 -10.34
CA TYR A 106 13.99 12.86 -9.69
C TYR A 106 12.62 12.19 -9.81
N PRO A 107 11.68 12.47 -8.89
CA PRO A 107 10.31 11.96 -8.99
C PRO A 107 9.55 12.52 -10.18
N TYR A 108 8.76 11.68 -10.85
CA TYR A 108 8.00 12.09 -12.03
C TYR A 108 6.65 11.38 -12.10
N PHE A 109 5.77 11.97 -12.92
CA PHE A 109 4.49 11.38 -13.29
C PHE A 109 4.58 10.78 -14.68
N GLN A 110 3.97 9.61 -14.84
CA GLN A 110 3.79 8.98 -16.13
C GLN A 110 2.36 8.45 -16.23
N SER A 111 1.78 8.46 -17.42
CA SER A 111 0.52 7.78 -17.67
C SER A 111 0.72 6.77 -18.79
N THR A 112 0.18 5.58 -18.60
CA THR A 112 0.15 4.53 -19.61
C THR A 112 -1.31 4.20 -19.92
N LEU A 113 -1.58 3.94 -21.20
CA LEU A 113 -2.89 3.54 -21.69
C LEU A 113 -2.77 2.13 -22.26
N LYS A 114 -3.56 1.19 -21.75
CA LYS A 114 -3.59 -0.20 -22.24
C LYS A 114 -5.04 -0.60 -22.51
N GLY A 115 -5.45 -0.45 -23.76
CA GLY A 115 -6.86 -0.64 -24.15
C GLY A 115 -7.76 0.37 -23.43
N PRO A 116 -8.82 -0.07 -22.72
CA PRO A 116 -9.69 0.83 -21.96
C PRO A 116 -9.08 1.27 -20.62
N ASN A 117 -7.96 0.68 -20.19
CA ASN A 117 -7.40 0.92 -18.88
C ASN A 117 -6.37 2.06 -18.91
N VAL A 118 -6.44 2.93 -17.92
CA VAL A 118 -5.52 4.05 -17.70
C VAL A 118 -4.79 3.83 -16.39
N SER A 119 -3.47 3.72 -16.46
CA SER A 119 -2.60 3.64 -15.29
C SER A 119 -1.83 4.95 -15.15
N ARG A 120 -1.93 5.58 -13.99
CA ARG A 120 -1.17 6.79 -13.64
C ARG A 120 -0.11 6.40 -12.63
N HIS A 121 1.14 6.69 -12.93
CA HIS A 121 2.29 6.33 -12.13
C HIS A 121 2.89 7.58 -11.50
N LEU A 122 3.16 7.49 -10.20
CA LEU A 122 4.07 8.36 -9.48
C LEU A 122 5.33 7.55 -9.20
N VAL A 123 6.40 7.83 -9.95
CA VAL A 123 7.69 7.17 -9.76
C VAL A 123 8.52 8.02 -8.80
N LEU A 124 8.89 7.43 -7.67
CA LEU A 124 9.74 8.02 -6.65
C LEU A 124 11.14 7.42 -6.73
N LYS A 125 12.14 8.18 -6.26
CA LYS A 125 13.52 7.69 -6.21
C LYS A 125 13.71 6.73 -5.04
N ASP A 126 14.19 5.52 -5.31
CA ASP A 126 14.67 4.61 -4.27
C ASP A 126 16.04 5.07 -3.77
N ASN A 127 16.10 5.42 -2.48
CA ASN A 127 17.34 5.85 -1.82
C ASN A 127 18.01 4.72 -1.02
N GLY A 128 17.71 3.46 -1.33
CA GLY A 128 18.21 2.27 -0.64
C GLY A 128 17.37 1.82 0.56
N ASN A 129 16.18 2.40 0.74
CA ASN A 129 15.22 2.02 1.78
C ASN A 129 13.77 2.02 1.25
N ALA A 130 13.56 1.58 0.01
CA ALA A 130 12.24 1.52 -0.62
C ALA A 130 11.18 0.89 0.28
N MET A 131 11.47 -0.23 0.95
CA MET A 131 10.50 -0.92 1.80
C MET A 131 10.00 -0.06 2.97
N GLY A 132 10.91 0.61 3.67
CA GLY A 132 10.53 1.53 4.75
C GLY A 132 9.68 2.69 4.24
N GLU A 133 9.97 3.17 3.03
CA GLU A 133 9.24 4.25 2.38
C GLU A 133 7.86 3.81 1.90
N ILE A 134 7.73 2.58 1.38
CA ILE A 134 6.48 1.97 0.96
C ILE A 134 5.53 1.80 2.16
N LYS A 135 6.04 1.27 3.28
CA LYS A 135 5.25 1.12 4.51
C LYS A 135 4.71 2.46 4.98
N GLN A 136 5.55 3.49 5.00
CA GLN A 136 5.16 4.85 5.39
C GLN A 136 4.16 5.48 4.41
N MET A 137 4.34 5.24 3.10
CA MET A 137 3.41 5.72 2.07
C MET A 137 2.04 5.07 2.22
N ILE A 138 1.99 3.76 2.46
CA ILE A 138 0.74 3.03 2.72
C ILE A 138 0.05 3.56 3.97
N GLU A 139 0.76 3.70 5.09
CA GLU A 139 0.21 4.26 6.33
C GLU A 139 -0.38 5.66 6.11
N HIS A 140 0.33 6.50 5.34
CA HIS A 140 -0.12 7.84 4.99
C HIS A 140 -1.36 7.83 4.10
N ILE A 141 -1.42 6.96 3.09
CA ILE A 141 -2.60 6.76 2.24
C ILE A 141 -3.79 6.31 3.10
N CYS A 142 -3.60 5.32 3.98
CA CYS A 142 -4.64 4.84 4.89
C CYS A 142 -5.20 5.98 5.75
N GLU A 143 -4.33 6.85 6.27
CA GLU A 143 -4.74 7.98 7.10
C GLU A 143 -5.47 9.08 6.31
N VAL A 144 -4.99 9.39 5.10
CA VAL A 144 -5.51 10.49 4.26
C VAL A 144 -6.84 10.12 3.63
N PHE A 145 -6.91 8.94 3.01
CA PHE A 145 -8.09 8.48 2.27
C PHE A 145 -9.02 7.60 3.10
N ARG A 146 -8.70 7.37 4.38
CA ARG A 146 -9.47 6.50 5.29
C ARG A 146 -9.75 5.12 4.68
N SER A 147 -8.74 4.60 3.98
CA SER A 147 -8.81 3.35 3.23
C SER A 147 -7.98 2.28 3.94
N SER A 148 -8.45 1.04 3.96
CA SER A 148 -7.72 -0.13 4.46
C SER A 148 -6.99 -0.83 3.32
N ILE A 149 -5.89 -1.55 3.60
CA ILE A 149 -5.27 -2.38 2.57
C ILE A 149 -6.22 -3.54 2.26
N CYS A 150 -6.69 -3.64 1.02
CA CYS A 150 -7.53 -4.75 0.60
C CYS A 150 -6.70 -5.94 0.09
N GLY A 151 -5.47 -5.70 -0.40
CA GLY A 151 -4.59 -6.77 -0.89
C GLY A 151 -3.10 -6.56 -0.56
N ILE A 152 -2.39 -7.64 -0.22
CA ILE A 152 -0.95 -7.60 0.04
C ILE A 152 -0.23 -8.85 -0.46
N ASP A 153 0.86 -8.62 -1.19
CA ASP A 153 1.88 -9.62 -1.47
C ASP A 153 2.98 -9.53 -0.40
N ILE A 154 3.19 -10.62 0.32
CA ILE A 154 4.18 -10.77 1.39
C ILE A 154 5.38 -11.52 0.81
N PHE A 155 6.43 -10.76 0.49
CA PHE A 155 7.69 -11.24 -0.09
C PHE A 155 8.90 -11.03 0.84
N GLU A 156 8.66 -10.56 2.06
CA GLU A 156 9.64 -10.52 3.14
C GLU A 156 8.92 -10.71 4.50
N GLU A 157 9.58 -11.36 5.45
CA GLU A 157 8.98 -11.66 6.77
C GLU A 157 8.61 -10.39 7.55
N SER A 158 9.35 -9.29 7.33
CA SER A 158 9.13 -8.01 8.00
C SER A 158 7.79 -7.33 7.63
N LEU A 159 7.13 -7.76 6.55
CA LEU A 159 5.79 -7.30 6.17
C LEU A 159 4.70 -7.93 7.04
N ILE A 160 4.93 -9.13 7.58
CA ILE A 160 3.92 -9.87 8.37
C ILE A 160 3.59 -9.11 9.65
N GLU A 161 4.60 -8.78 10.45
CA GLU A 161 4.41 -8.03 11.69
C GLU A 161 3.87 -6.63 11.44
N TRP A 162 4.36 -5.99 10.38
CA TRP A 162 3.90 -4.66 10.01
C TRP A 162 2.40 -4.66 9.67
N VAL A 163 1.95 -5.60 8.81
CA VAL A 163 0.56 -5.63 8.37
C VAL A 163 -0.40 -6.05 9.49
N ILE A 164 0.01 -6.99 10.34
CA ILE A 164 -0.77 -7.41 11.54
C ILE A 164 -0.99 -6.22 12.48
N ASN A 165 0.02 -5.37 12.68
CA ASN A 165 -0.10 -4.18 13.54
C ASN A 165 -0.95 -3.08 12.90
N LEU A 166 -1.05 -3.05 11.56
CA LEU A 166 -1.80 -2.03 10.85
C LEU A 166 -3.30 -2.35 10.81
N GLN A 167 -3.68 -3.62 10.60
CA GLN A 167 -5.08 -4.06 10.56
C GLN A 167 -5.22 -5.58 10.74
N SER A 168 -6.41 -6.01 11.17
CA SER A 168 -6.70 -7.42 11.46
C SER A 168 -7.43 -8.16 10.34
N THR A 169 -7.90 -7.48 9.29
CA THR A 169 -8.68 -8.09 8.21
C THR A 169 -8.18 -7.60 6.85
N ILE A 170 -7.95 -8.54 5.91
CA ILE A 170 -7.51 -8.29 4.54
C ILE A 170 -8.29 -9.19 3.59
N GLN A 171 -8.62 -8.71 2.40
CA GLN A 171 -9.37 -9.53 1.45
C GLN A 171 -8.45 -10.49 0.70
N TYR A 172 -7.31 -9.98 0.20
CA TYR A 172 -6.37 -10.74 -0.62
C TYR A 172 -4.99 -10.78 0.06
N VAL A 173 -4.50 -11.97 0.40
CA VAL A 173 -3.15 -12.17 0.92
C VAL A 173 -2.44 -13.20 0.07
N SER A 174 -1.28 -12.85 -0.46
CA SER A 174 -0.36 -13.77 -1.12
C SER A 174 0.94 -13.79 -0.36
N ILE A 175 1.42 -14.96 0.02
CA ILE A 175 2.71 -15.15 0.66
C ILE A 175 3.61 -15.86 -0.34
N ASN A 176 4.76 -15.27 -0.66
CA ASN A 176 5.70 -15.83 -1.62
C ASN A 176 6.44 -17.04 -1.06
N ASP A 177 7.08 -17.77 -1.97
CA ASP A 177 7.88 -18.93 -1.64
C ASP A 177 9.00 -18.57 -0.67
N ASP A 178 9.27 -19.49 0.26
CA ASP A 178 10.37 -19.48 1.22
C ASP A 178 10.38 -18.31 2.23
N ILE A 179 9.31 -17.51 2.28
CA ILE A 179 9.13 -16.44 3.28
C ILE A 179 8.80 -17.03 4.65
N ILE A 180 7.94 -18.04 4.68
CA ILE A 180 7.62 -18.75 5.92
C ILE A 180 8.72 -19.78 6.16
N ILE A 181 9.53 -19.51 7.18
CA ILE A 181 10.61 -20.39 7.65
C ILE A 181 10.19 -21.27 8.83
N SER A 182 9.06 -20.94 9.48
CA SER A 182 8.57 -21.67 10.66
C SER A 182 7.04 -21.74 10.71
N VAL A 183 6.54 -22.81 11.33
CA VAL A 183 5.10 -23.00 11.65
C VAL A 183 4.58 -21.89 12.53
N GLN A 184 5.42 -21.38 13.43
CA GLN A 184 5.06 -20.36 14.40
C GLN A 184 4.67 -19.06 13.69
N THR A 185 5.40 -18.69 12.63
CA THR A 185 5.08 -17.53 11.79
C THR A 185 3.71 -17.70 11.11
N LEU A 186 3.43 -18.89 10.57
CA LEU A 186 2.16 -19.18 9.91
C LEU A 186 0.96 -19.17 10.88
N ASN A 187 1.09 -19.83 12.03
CA ASN A 187 0.08 -19.79 13.10
C ASN A 187 -0.17 -18.35 13.59
N ARG A 188 0.89 -17.54 13.66
CA ARG A 188 0.78 -16.13 14.02
C ARG A 188 -0.03 -15.35 12.99
N ILE A 189 0.14 -15.62 11.69
CA ILE A 189 -0.70 -15.01 10.64
C ILE A 189 -2.15 -15.41 10.84
N PHE A 190 -2.46 -16.71 10.90
CA PHE A 190 -3.85 -17.18 11.03
C PHE A 190 -4.55 -16.67 12.30
N LYS A 191 -3.80 -16.52 13.40
CA LYS A 191 -4.36 -16.01 14.66
C LYS A 191 -4.68 -14.51 14.62
N ASN A 192 -3.89 -13.71 13.89
CA ASN A 192 -3.99 -12.24 13.97
C ASN A 192 -4.55 -11.59 12.70
N LEU A 193 -4.60 -12.31 11.59
CA LEU A 193 -5.02 -11.80 10.29
C LEU A 193 -6.17 -12.64 9.73
N LYS A 194 -7.34 -12.03 9.60
CA LYS A 194 -8.51 -12.62 8.95
C LYS A 194 -8.46 -12.35 7.45
N VAL A 195 -8.34 -13.40 6.63
CA VAL A 195 -8.20 -13.28 5.16
C VAL A 195 -9.49 -13.68 4.45
N THR A 196 -10.31 -12.73 3.97
CA THR A 196 -11.71 -13.05 3.62
C THR A 196 -11.93 -13.61 2.22
N GLU A 197 -11.20 -13.16 1.19
CA GLU A 197 -11.51 -13.50 -0.20
C GLU A 197 -10.52 -14.49 -0.81
N PHE A 198 -9.22 -14.23 -0.69
CA PHE A 198 -8.20 -15.05 -1.31
C PHE A 198 -6.94 -15.15 -0.45
N PHE A 199 -6.51 -16.39 -0.20
CA PHE A 199 -5.27 -16.71 0.47
C PHE A 199 -4.39 -17.57 -0.44
N ARG A 200 -3.23 -17.04 -0.83
CA ARG A 200 -2.17 -17.80 -1.50
C ARG A 200 -0.99 -17.99 -0.56
N LEU A 201 -0.52 -19.23 -0.46
CA LEU A 201 0.69 -19.59 0.26
C LEU A 201 1.66 -20.32 -0.67
N GLY A 202 2.82 -19.72 -0.89
CA GLY A 202 3.97 -20.33 -1.56
C GLY A 202 4.59 -21.48 -0.77
N SER A 203 5.70 -22.04 -1.26
CA SER A 203 6.40 -23.10 -0.53
C SER A 203 6.96 -22.62 0.80
N ILE A 204 6.89 -23.47 1.82
CA ILE A 204 7.46 -23.20 3.14
C ILE A 204 8.89 -23.75 3.15
N LYS A 205 9.87 -22.94 3.59
CA LYS A 205 11.27 -23.34 3.70
C LYS A 205 11.56 -23.90 5.09
N THR A 206 11.03 -25.08 5.36
CA THR A 206 11.25 -25.75 6.64
C THR A 206 11.30 -27.26 6.49
N ASP A 207 12.24 -27.88 7.22
CA ASP A 207 12.37 -29.33 7.35
C ASP A 207 11.52 -29.88 8.51
N GLN A 208 10.82 -29.00 9.23
CA GLN A 208 9.95 -29.39 10.33
C GLN A 208 8.76 -30.17 9.79
N LYS A 209 8.50 -31.33 10.40
CA LYS A 209 7.26 -32.07 10.20
C LYS A 209 6.20 -31.48 11.11
N PHE A 210 5.18 -30.88 10.53
CA PHE A 210 4.01 -30.38 11.23
C PHE A 210 2.79 -30.49 10.31
N GLU A 211 1.62 -30.49 10.93
CA GLU A 211 0.34 -30.49 10.22
C GLU A 211 -0.54 -29.37 10.75
N ILE A 212 -1.18 -28.66 9.83
CA ILE A 212 -2.19 -27.66 10.10
C ILE A 212 -3.55 -28.30 9.90
N THR A 213 -4.31 -28.32 10.99
CA THR A 213 -5.64 -28.94 11.08
C THR A 213 -6.74 -27.90 11.17
N GLU A 214 -6.42 -26.67 11.56
CA GLU A 214 -7.37 -25.57 11.64
C GLU A 214 -7.80 -25.12 10.23
N PRO A 215 -9.11 -24.93 9.99
CA PRO A 215 -9.60 -24.44 8.70
C PRO A 215 -9.05 -23.06 8.34
N ILE A 216 -8.64 -22.88 7.09
CA ILE A 216 -8.21 -21.59 6.56
C ILE A 216 -9.45 -20.74 6.28
N PRO A 217 -9.66 -19.61 6.96
CA PRO A 217 -10.91 -18.85 6.88
C PRO A 217 -10.91 -17.91 5.66
N SER A 218 -10.82 -18.47 4.44
CA SER A 218 -10.80 -17.72 3.18
C SER A 218 -11.61 -18.42 2.10
N ARG A 219 -12.35 -17.63 1.32
CA ARG A 219 -13.22 -18.13 0.25
C ARG A 219 -12.47 -18.89 -0.85
N LEU A 220 -11.24 -18.47 -1.17
CA LEU A 220 -10.39 -19.10 -2.19
C LEU A 220 -9.00 -19.32 -1.61
N VAL A 221 -8.51 -20.55 -1.69
CA VAL A 221 -7.21 -20.94 -1.13
C VAL A 221 -6.35 -21.59 -2.21
N THR A 222 -5.12 -21.09 -2.35
CA THR A 222 -4.07 -21.69 -3.20
C THR A 222 -2.84 -21.97 -2.35
N ILE A 223 -2.47 -23.25 -2.23
CA ILE A 223 -1.29 -23.66 -1.44
C ILE A 223 -0.35 -24.44 -2.35
N TYR A 224 0.90 -23.98 -2.43
CA TYR A 224 1.97 -24.72 -3.10
C TYR A 224 2.63 -25.67 -2.11
N LYS A 225 2.88 -26.91 -2.55
CA LYS A 225 3.47 -27.98 -1.72
C LYS A 225 2.68 -28.24 -0.43
N SER A 226 1.39 -28.56 -0.53
CA SER A 226 0.45 -28.63 0.60
C SER A 226 0.66 -29.76 1.63
N TYR A 227 1.83 -30.41 1.71
CA TYR A 227 2.04 -31.57 2.60
C TYR A 227 1.97 -31.24 4.10
N TRP A 228 1.94 -29.95 4.45
CA TRP A 228 1.75 -29.46 5.82
C TRP A 228 0.28 -29.20 6.18
N PHE A 229 -0.65 -29.32 5.23
CA PHE A 229 -2.05 -29.05 5.47
C PHE A 229 -2.85 -30.33 5.34
N THR A 230 -3.71 -30.58 6.32
CA THR A 230 -4.68 -31.66 6.21
C THR A 230 -5.77 -31.27 5.21
N LEU A 231 -6.34 -32.26 4.51
CA LEU A 231 -7.44 -32.01 3.57
C LEU A 231 -8.63 -31.27 4.24
N PRO A 232 -9.06 -31.61 5.47
CA PRO A 232 -10.08 -30.83 6.19
C PRO A 232 -9.71 -29.36 6.42
N ALA A 233 -8.44 -29.03 6.70
CA ALA A 233 -8.02 -27.64 6.88
C ALA A 233 -8.19 -26.79 5.61
N ILE A 234 -8.11 -27.44 4.43
CA ILE A 234 -8.31 -26.79 3.13
C ILE A 234 -9.80 -26.76 2.75
N LEU A 235 -10.51 -27.88 2.91
CA LEU A 235 -11.89 -28.02 2.41
C LEU A 235 -12.97 -27.42 3.33
N ASN A 236 -12.70 -27.33 4.64
CA ASN A 236 -13.66 -26.84 5.62
C ASN A 236 -13.45 -25.34 5.94
N GLY A 237 -12.63 -24.65 5.15
CA GLY A 237 -12.55 -23.19 5.17
C GLY A 237 -13.86 -22.57 4.69
N ASN A 238 -14.34 -21.56 5.42
CA ASN A 238 -15.60 -20.85 5.10
C ASN A 238 -15.48 -19.98 3.85
#